data_AF-A0A5K1AIM0-F1
#
_entry.id   AF-A0A5K1AIM0-F1
#
_cell.length_a   1.000
_cell.length_b   1.000
_cell.length_c   1.000
_cell.angle_alpha   90.00
_cell.angle_beta   90.00
_cell.angle_gamma   90.00
#
_symmetry.space_group_name_H-M   'P 1'
#
loop_
_entity.id
_entity.type
_entity.pdbx_description
1 polymer ?
#
loop_
_entity_poly.entity_id
_entity_poly.type
_entity_poly.pdbx_seq_one_letter_code
_entity_poly.pdbx_strand_id
1 'polypeptide(L)' 'IDHYLGKELVENLSVLRFSNLIFEPLWSRQYIRNVQLIFSEDFGTEGRGG' A
#
# COMPACT_ATOMS: atom_id res chain seq x y z
N ILE A 1 9.27 -12.19 -9.03
CA ILE A 1 8.48 -11.04 -9.54
C ILE A 1 7.26 -10.94 -8.66
N ASP A 2 7.06 -9.80 -8.00
CA ASP A 2 5.85 -9.54 -7.22
C ASP A 2 4.88 -8.73 -8.09
N HIS A 3 3.70 -9.28 -8.35
CA HIS A 3 2.73 -8.67 -9.25
C HIS A 3 1.95 -7.52 -8.60
N TYR A 4 1.96 -7.40 -7.26
CA TYR A 4 1.37 -6.25 -6.58
C TYR A 4 2.18 -4.98 -6.80
N LEU A 5 3.51 -5.10 -6.95
CA LEU A 5 4.39 -3.97 -7.20
C LEU A 5 4.13 -3.30 -8.56
N GLY A 6 3.55 -4.03 -9.52
CA GLY A 6 3.17 -3.49 -10.84
C GLY A 6 1.73 -2.99 -10.91
N LYS A 7 1.00 -2.94 -9.79
CA LYS A 7 -0.33 -2.33 -9.75
C LYS A 7 -0.18 -0.81 -9.70
N GLU A 8 -0.89 -0.11 -10.58
CA GLU A 8 -0.82 1.35 -10.73
C GLU A 8 -0.93 2.12 -9.41
N LEU A 9 -1.83 1.70 -8.52
CA LEU A 9 -2.01 2.34 -7.21
C LEU A 9 -0.81 2.15 -6.27
N VAL A 10 -0.13 1.01 -6.36
CA VAL A 10 1.06 0.71 -5.55
C VAL A 10 2.26 1.51 -6.06
N GLU A 11 2.41 1.64 -7.38
CA GLU A 11 3.44 2.48 -7.99
C GLU A 11 3.24 3.96 -7.65
N ASN A 12 2.00 4.44 -7.71
CA ASN A 12 1.62 5.82 -7.39
C ASN A 12 1.90 6.20 -5.94
N LEU A 13 2.01 5.24 -5.02
CA LEU A 13 2.34 5.52 -3.61
C LEU A 13 3.69 6.26 -3.50
N SER A 14 4.68 5.90 -4.32
CA SER A 14 6.00 6.55 -4.31
C SER A 14 5.92 7.99 -4.78
N VAL A 15 5.13 8.26 -5.83
CA VAL A 15 4.90 9.61 -6.37
C VAL A 15 4.17 10.48 -5.35
N LEU A 16 3.12 9.94 -4.71
CA LEU A 16 2.38 10.65 -3.66
C LEU A 16 3.29 11.04 -2.48
N ARG A 17 4.21 10.14 -2.09
CA ARG A 17 5.07 10.35 -0.91
C ARG A 17 6.23 11.30 -1.15
N PHE A 18 6.83 11.28 -2.35
CA PHE A 18 8.12 11.95 -2.60
C PHE A 18 8.06 13.07 -3.64
N SER A 19 7.03 13.13 -4.49
CA SER A 19 6.92 14.16 -5.53
C SER A 19 6.01 15.33 -5.14
N ASN A 20 5.49 15.33 -3.91
CA ASN A 20 4.56 16.34 -3.41
C ASN A 20 5.12 17.03 -2.16
N LEU A 21 5.49 18.30 -2.27
CA LEU A 21 6.03 19.11 -1.18
C LEU A 21 5.11 19.23 0.04
N ILE A 22 3.80 19.06 -0.17
CA ILE A 22 2.81 19.08 0.92
C ILE A 22 2.83 17.77 1.72
N PHE A 23 2.97 16.62 1.03
CA PHE A 23 2.87 15.30 1.67
C PHE A 23 4.18 14.84 2.29
N GLU A 24 5.33 15.28 1.77
CA GLU A 24 6.64 14.94 2.30
C GLU A 24 6.79 15.22 3.82
N PRO A 25 6.51 16.43 4.36
CA PRO A 25 6.67 16.70 5.79
C PRO A 25 5.60 16.02 6.66
N LEU A 26 4.44 15.71 6.08
CA LEU A 26 3.34 15.03 6.78
C LEU A 26 3.60 13.53 6.93
N TRP A 27 4.47 12.94 6.11
CA TRP A 27 4.83 11.53 6.20
C TRP A 27 5.83 11.25 7.33
N SER A 28 5.42 11.50 8.57
CA SER A 28 6.22 11.36 9.78
C SER A 28 5.39 10.87 10.97
N ARG A 29 6.03 10.21 11.95
CA ARG A 29 5.41 9.76 13.21
C ARG A 29 4.80 10.91 14.03
N GLN A 30 5.22 12.15 13.76
CA GLN A 30 4.62 13.33 14.38
C GLN A 30 3.17 13.56 13.94
N TYR A 31 2.84 13.21 12.70
CA TYR A 31 1.53 13.47 12.09
C TYR A 31 0.73 12.18 11.81
N ILE A 32 1.41 11.05 11.59
CA ILE A 32 0.79 9.76 11.32
C ILE A 32 0.57 9.00 12.63
N ARG A 33 -0.70 8.75 12.96
CA ARG A 33 -1.10 7.94 14.12
C ARG A 33 -0.97 6.44 13.86
N ASN A 34 -1.39 5.97 12.68
CA ASN A 34 -1.30 4.57 12.28
C ASN A 34 -1.20 4.46 10.75
N VAL A 35 -0.69 3.31 10.27
CA VAL A 35 -0.74 2.90 8.87
C VAL A 35 -1.40 1.53 8.84
N GLN A 36 -2.48 1.38 8.09
CA GLN A 36 -3.21 0.12 7.96
C GLN A 36 -3.02 -0.43 6.55
N LEU A 37 -2.69 -1.71 6.47
CA LEU A 37 -2.57 -2.46 5.23
C LEU A 37 -3.61 -3.59 5.30
N ILE A 38 -4.62 -3.53 4.44
CA ILE A 38 -5.71 -4.50 4.42
C ILE A 38 -5.61 -5.27 3.10
N PHE A 39 -5.52 -6.58 3.23
CA PHE A 39 -5.69 -7.51 2.13
C PHE A 39 -6.81 -8.46 2.51
N SER A 40 -7.90 -8.41 1.75
CA SER A 40 -9.10 -9.20 1.98
C SER A 40 -9.47 -9.89 0.67
N GLU A 41 -9.76 -11.18 0.78
CA GLU A 41 -10.31 -12.00 -0.29
C GLU A 41 -11.69 -12.49 0.16
N ASP A 42 -12.64 -12.54 -0.76
CA ASP A 42 -14.01 -13.03 -0.52
C ASP A 42 -14.15 -14.54 -0.78
N PHE A 43 -13.06 -15.20 -1.17
CA PHE A 43 -12.98 -16.63 -1.44
C PHE A 43 -12.00 -17.34 -0.48
N GLY A 44 -12.14 -18.66 -0.37
CA GLY A 44 -11.32 -19.49 0.49
C GLY A 44 -10.10 -20.06 -0.23
N THR A 45 -9.61 -21.21 0.21
CA THR A 45 -8.50 -21.90 -0.48
C THR A 45 -8.94 -22.60 -1.76
N GLU A 46 -10.25 -22.66 -2.07
CA GLU A 46 -10.82 -23.25 -3.27
C GLU A 46 -10.27 -24.66 -3.61
N GLY A 47 -10.09 -25.51 -2.58
CA GLY A 47 -9.55 -26.86 -2.74
C GLY A 47 -8.06 -26.94 -3.04
N ARG A 48 -7.34 -25.80 -2.99
CA ARG A 48 -5.90 -25.68 -3.24
C ARG A 48 -5.06 -25.56 -1.96
N GLY A 49 -5.65 -25.87 -0.80
CA GLY A 49 -5.00 -25.76 0.51
C GLY A 49 -4.29 -27.03 0.99
N GLY A 50 -3.92 -27.94 0.09
CA GLY A 50 -3.20 -29.18 0.41
C GLY A 50 -1.78 -28.94 0.93
#